data_AF-X1CZY5-F1
#
_entry.id   AF-X1CZY5-F1
#
_cell.length_a   1.000
_cell.length_b   1.000
_cell.length_c   1.000
_cell.angle_alpha   90.00
_cell.angle_beta   90.00
_cell.angle_gamma   90.00
#
_symmetry.space_group_name_H-M   'P 1'
#
loop_
_entity.id
_entity.type
_entity.pdbx_description
1 polymer ?
#
loop_
_entity_poly.entity_id
_entity_poly.type
_entity_poly.pdbx_seq_one_letter_code
_entity_poly.pdbx_strand_id
1 'polypeptide(L)'
;MNLIILIPIIGGFVGLPIVAWLFRWLKRESAGTPRMRELAGFIQEGVHTFLKREFKVISYVIIPLAILLFVLLGWQIAVGFVIGVFFSMLAILIGMSGAVRANVRTAEAARTSPGKSLVLAFRGGAIMGLSIVSLILIGISSLYLMFRVGPTNPEAVHLLVGFGFGASLSALFAQVGGGIYTKAADIGADLVGKVEAHIPEDDPRNPAVIADLVGDNVGDCAGRGADLFESSADNLVCTMILGLAFVGIYGWYAVLFPLLVRS
;
A
#
# COMPACT_ATOMS: atom_id res chain seq x y z
N MET A 1 31.71 5.01 4.38
CA MET A 1 30.32 4.54 4.13
C MET A 1 29.62 4.55 5.47
N ASN A 2 28.68 5.47 5.71
CA ASN A 2 28.07 5.64 7.03
C ASN A 2 27.22 4.39 7.36
N LEU A 3 27.67 3.57 8.30
CA LEU A 3 26.96 2.37 8.82
C LEU A 3 25.50 2.68 9.22
N ILE A 4 25.19 3.95 9.49
CA ILE A 4 23.89 4.47 9.88
C ILE A 4 22.79 4.16 8.85
N ILE A 5 23.09 4.17 7.54
CA ILE A 5 22.08 3.84 6.51
C ILE A 5 21.65 2.36 6.54
N LEU A 6 22.41 1.49 7.22
CA LEU A 6 22.00 0.10 7.41
C LEU A 6 20.82 -0.02 8.37
N ILE A 7 20.62 0.94 9.28
CA ILE A 7 19.50 0.92 10.24
C ILE A 7 18.14 0.90 9.53
N PRO A 8 17.79 1.85 8.63
CA PRO A 8 16.51 1.82 7.92
C PRO A 8 16.36 0.61 7.00
N ILE A 9 17.45 0.16 6.36
CA ILE A 9 17.42 -1.04 5.52
C ILE A 9 17.06 -2.26 6.37
N ILE A 10 17.78 -2.47 7.47
CA ILE A 10 17.55 -3.59 8.38
C ILE A 10 16.16 -3.49 9.00
N GLY A 11 15.73 -2.31 9.44
CA GLY A 11 14.39 -2.08 9.99
C GLY A 11 13.30 -2.48 9.00
N GLY A 12 13.42 -2.05 7.74
CA GLY A 12 12.49 -2.47 6.69
C GLY A 12 12.51 -3.98 6.43
N PHE A 13 13.69 -4.61 6.40
CA PHE A 13 13.79 -6.06 6.25
C PHE A 13 13.30 -6.85 7.47
N VAL A 14 13.34 -6.29 8.69
CA VAL A 14 12.79 -6.91 9.91
C VAL A 14 11.27 -6.84 9.94
N GLY A 15 10.67 -5.79 9.37
CA GLY A 15 9.22 -5.66 9.26
C GLY A 15 8.57 -6.75 8.40
N LEU A 16 9.21 -7.19 7.31
CA LEU A 16 8.67 -8.21 6.41
C LEU A 16 8.47 -9.60 7.09
N PRO A 17 9.41 -10.13 7.90
CA PRO A 17 9.17 -11.28 8.76
C PRO A 17 7.99 -11.13 9.72
N ILE A 18 7.78 -9.94 10.30
CA ILE A 18 6.64 -9.67 11.18
C ILE A 18 5.34 -9.74 10.38
N VAL A 19 5.30 -9.16 9.18
CA VAL A 19 4.19 -9.28 8.23
C VAL A 19 3.91 -10.74 7.91
N ALA A 20 4.94 -11.53 7.60
CA ALA A 20 4.80 -12.96 7.31
C ALA A 20 4.29 -13.76 8.52
N TRP A 21 4.73 -13.40 9.73
CA TRP A 21 4.24 -13.98 10.97
C TRP A 21 2.77 -13.65 11.20
N LEU A 22 2.36 -12.39 11.04
CA LEU A 22 0.95 -11.96 11.12
C LEU A 22 0.08 -12.71 10.12
N PHE A 23 0.56 -12.88 8.88
CA PHE A 23 -0.12 -13.68 7.87
C PHE A 23 -0.32 -15.13 8.28
N ARG A 24 0.73 -15.77 8.83
CA ARG A 24 0.64 -17.16 9.32
C ARG A 24 -0.32 -17.26 10.49
N TRP A 25 -0.28 -16.30 11.41
CA TRP A 25 -1.20 -16.23 12.54
C TRP A 25 -2.64 -16.10 12.05
N LEU A 26 -2.92 -15.15 11.14
CA LEU A 26 -4.23 -14.93 10.56
C LEU A 26 -4.77 -16.19 9.88
N LYS A 27 -3.93 -16.89 9.10
CA LYS A 27 -4.34 -18.12 8.40
C LYS A 27 -4.76 -19.25 9.34
N ARG A 28 -4.27 -19.28 10.58
CA ARG A 28 -4.65 -20.30 11.59
C ARG A 28 -6.06 -20.09 12.15
N GLU A 29 -6.59 -18.87 12.07
CA GLU A 29 -7.96 -18.60 12.50
C GLU A 29 -8.97 -19.16 11.49
N SER A 30 -10.10 -19.62 12.03
CA SER A 30 -11.20 -20.22 11.25
C SER A 30 -11.79 -19.21 10.27
N ALA A 31 -11.96 -19.62 9.01
CA ALA A 31 -12.68 -18.85 7.99
C ALA A 31 -14.21 -19.08 8.04
N GLY A 32 -14.71 -19.66 9.13
CA GLY A 32 -16.13 -19.87 9.38
C GLY A 32 -16.75 -21.01 8.58
N THR A 33 -18.05 -20.89 8.35
CA THR A 33 -18.88 -21.94 7.74
C THR A 33 -18.53 -22.17 6.26
N PRO A 34 -18.96 -23.29 5.65
CA PRO A 34 -18.80 -23.50 4.20
C PRO A 34 -19.33 -22.33 3.36
N ARG A 35 -20.50 -21.79 3.73
CA ARG A 35 -21.13 -20.66 3.02
C ARG A 35 -20.31 -19.37 3.14
N MET A 36 -19.75 -19.09 4.32
CA MET A 36 -18.86 -17.93 4.50
C MET A 36 -17.59 -18.03 3.63
N ARG A 37 -17.01 -19.23 3.55
CA ARG A 37 -15.82 -19.49 2.72
C ARG A 37 -16.12 -19.34 1.23
N GLU A 38 -17.29 -19.78 0.79
CA GLU A 38 -17.76 -19.61 -0.60
C GLU A 38 -17.89 -18.12 -0.95
N LEU A 39 -18.61 -17.34 -0.15
CA LEU A 39 -18.78 -15.89 -0.37
C LEU A 39 -17.45 -15.14 -0.35
N ALA A 40 -16.58 -15.46 0.61
CA ALA A 40 -15.23 -14.89 0.65
C ALA A 40 -14.40 -15.25 -0.59
N GLY A 41 -14.65 -16.41 -1.20
CA GLY A 41 -14.06 -16.82 -2.47
C GLY A 41 -14.43 -15.89 -3.62
N PHE A 42 -15.71 -15.56 -3.77
CA PHE A 42 -16.17 -14.62 -4.80
C PHE A 42 -15.58 -13.22 -4.63
N ILE A 43 -15.54 -12.72 -3.39
CA ILE A 43 -14.92 -11.42 -3.08
C ILE A 43 -13.43 -11.46 -3.44
N GLN A 44 -12.71 -12.51 -3.03
CA GLN A 44 -11.28 -12.66 -3.31
C GLN A 44 -10.99 -12.73 -4.81
N GLU A 45 -11.83 -13.42 -5.59
CA GLU A 45 -11.73 -13.48 -7.05
C GLU A 45 -11.97 -12.12 -7.70
N GLY A 46 -13.01 -11.39 -7.26
CA GLY A 46 -13.32 -10.05 -7.74
C GLY A 46 -12.17 -9.07 -7.48
N VAL A 47 -11.65 -9.05 -6.26
CA VAL A 47 -10.49 -8.21 -5.87
C VAL A 47 -9.28 -8.53 -6.75
N HIS A 48 -8.95 -9.82 -6.93
CA HIS A 48 -7.79 -10.20 -7.74
C HIS A 48 -7.96 -9.80 -9.20
N THR A 49 -9.17 -9.97 -9.75
CA THR A 49 -9.49 -9.62 -11.13
C THR A 49 -9.39 -8.12 -11.36
N PHE A 50 -9.95 -7.32 -10.44
CA PHE A 50 -9.85 -5.87 -10.48
C PHE A 50 -8.40 -5.39 -10.42
N LEU A 51 -7.64 -5.80 -9.39
CA LEU A 51 -6.24 -5.38 -9.23
C LEU A 51 -5.38 -5.77 -10.43
N LYS A 52 -5.58 -6.96 -10.99
CA LYS A 52 -4.87 -7.39 -12.21
C LYS A 52 -5.18 -6.49 -13.40
N ARG A 53 -6.43 -6.06 -13.55
CA ARG A 53 -6.85 -5.15 -14.62
C ARG A 53 -6.29 -3.75 -14.40
N GLU A 54 -6.39 -3.24 -13.19
CA GLU A 54 -5.87 -1.93 -12.78
C GLU A 54 -4.35 -1.85 -13.02
N PHE A 55 -3.59 -2.82 -12.53
CA PHE A 55 -2.14 -2.86 -12.68
C PHE A 55 -1.69 -2.93 -14.13
N LYS A 56 -2.46 -3.64 -14.97
CA LYS A 56 -2.24 -3.68 -16.42
C LYS A 56 -2.50 -2.32 -17.08
N VAL A 57 -3.48 -1.56 -16.61
CA VAL A 57 -3.76 -0.21 -17.15
C VAL A 57 -2.70 0.78 -16.68
N ILE A 58 -2.30 0.72 -15.40
CA ILE A 58 -1.20 1.52 -14.85
C ILE A 58 0.06 1.33 -15.70
N SER A 59 0.44 0.09 -16.03
CA SER A 59 1.67 -0.15 -16.80
C SER A 59 1.69 0.51 -18.18
N TYR A 60 0.53 0.68 -18.84
CA TYR A 60 0.43 1.40 -20.11
C TYR A 60 0.79 2.89 -20.00
N VAL A 61 0.64 3.48 -18.82
CA VAL A 61 1.01 4.88 -18.55
C VAL A 61 2.43 4.98 -18.00
N ILE A 62 2.80 4.07 -17.08
CA ILE A 62 4.11 4.07 -16.43
C ILE A 62 5.25 3.84 -17.42
N ILE A 63 5.10 2.93 -18.40
CA ILE A 63 6.20 2.60 -19.32
C ILE A 63 6.58 3.79 -20.21
N PRO A 64 5.65 4.45 -20.95
CA PRO A 64 5.99 5.62 -21.75
C PRO A 64 6.53 6.77 -20.88
N LEU A 65 5.97 6.98 -19.69
CA LEU A 65 6.42 8.04 -18.80
C LEU A 65 7.83 7.76 -18.26
N ALA A 66 8.15 6.52 -17.91
CA ALA A 66 9.51 6.15 -17.49
C ALA A 66 10.55 6.42 -18.59
N ILE A 67 10.22 6.13 -19.86
CA ILE A 67 11.08 6.45 -21.01
C ILE A 67 11.25 7.97 -21.15
N LEU A 68 10.16 8.73 -21.03
CA LEU A 68 10.20 10.19 -21.10
C LEU A 68 11.09 10.78 -19.98
N LEU A 69 10.92 10.30 -18.74
CA LEU A 69 11.75 10.71 -17.60
C LEU A 69 13.23 10.35 -17.82
N PHE A 70 13.50 9.19 -18.41
CA PHE A 70 14.87 8.76 -18.71
C PHE A 70 15.56 9.72 -19.68
N VAL A 71 14.85 10.13 -20.74
CA VAL A 71 15.37 11.03 -21.77
C VAL A 71 15.51 12.47 -21.24
N LEU A 72 14.55 12.96 -20.47
CA LEU A 72 14.49 14.37 -20.05
C LEU A 72 15.22 14.67 -18.74
N LEU A 73 15.14 13.77 -17.76
CA LEU A 73 15.60 13.99 -16.38
C LEU A 73 16.72 13.03 -15.94
N GLY A 74 17.09 12.08 -16.81
CA GLY A 74 18.17 11.14 -16.57
C GLY A 74 17.71 9.82 -15.94
N TRP A 75 18.61 8.85 -15.99
CA TRP A 75 18.30 7.46 -15.63
C TRP A 75 17.97 7.29 -14.15
N GLN A 76 18.55 8.10 -13.26
CA GLN A 76 18.33 7.97 -11.81
C GLN A 76 16.88 8.28 -11.44
N ILE A 77 16.32 9.37 -11.96
CA ILE A 77 14.91 9.74 -11.69
C ILE A 77 13.98 8.71 -12.32
N ALA A 78 14.26 8.24 -13.54
CA ALA A 78 13.46 7.20 -14.19
C ALA A 78 13.48 5.87 -13.44
N VAL A 79 14.65 5.43 -12.96
CA VAL A 79 14.79 4.20 -12.16
C VAL A 79 14.11 4.37 -10.80
N GLY A 80 14.29 5.52 -10.15
CA GLY A 80 13.58 5.86 -8.90
C GLY A 80 12.07 5.75 -9.08
N PHE A 81 11.54 6.33 -10.16
CA PHE A 81 10.13 6.27 -10.54
C PHE A 81 9.61 4.84 -10.70
N VAL A 82 10.30 4.00 -11.48
CA VAL A 82 9.89 2.60 -11.68
C VAL A 82 9.93 1.82 -10.35
N ILE A 83 10.94 2.06 -9.53
CA ILE A 83 11.06 1.42 -8.21
C ILE A 83 9.95 1.89 -7.27
N GLY A 84 9.60 3.19 -7.27
CA GLY A 84 8.47 3.73 -6.50
C GLY A 84 7.15 3.07 -6.85
N VAL A 85 6.84 3.00 -8.14
CA VAL A 85 5.66 2.28 -8.66
C VAL A 85 5.67 0.82 -8.19
N PHE A 86 6.80 0.12 -8.38
CA PHE A 86 6.91 -1.29 -8.04
C PHE A 86 6.67 -1.56 -6.55
N PHE A 87 7.32 -0.80 -5.66
CA PHE A 87 7.19 -0.99 -4.21
C PHE A 87 5.79 -0.60 -3.71
N SER A 88 5.17 0.44 -4.27
CA SER A 88 3.79 0.83 -3.97
C SER A 88 2.81 -0.30 -4.33
N MET A 89 2.89 -0.80 -5.56
CA MET A 89 2.04 -1.92 -6.02
C MET A 89 2.28 -3.20 -5.23
N LEU A 90 3.53 -3.48 -4.86
CA LEU A 90 3.88 -4.63 -4.03
C LEU A 90 3.28 -4.50 -2.62
N ALA A 91 3.31 -3.31 -2.01
CA ALA A 91 2.70 -3.04 -0.72
C ALA A 91 1.19 -3.30 -0.77
N ILE A 92 0.52 -2.83 -1.81
CA ILE A 92 -0.91 -3.07 -2.05
C ILE A 92 -1.18 -4.58 -2.16
N LEU A 93 -0.44 -5.32 -2.97
CA LEU A 93 -0.64 -6.76 -3.14
C LEU A 93 -0.51 -7.54 -1.82
N ILE A 94 0.51 -7.21 -1.02
CA ILE A 94 0.74 -7.86 0.27
C ILE A 94 -0.37 -7.47 1.25
N GLY A 95 -0.68 -6.19 1.39
CA GLY A 95 -1.71 -5.71 2.29
C GLY A 95 -3.11 -6.26 1.95
N MET A 96 -3.49 -6.23 0.68
CA MET A 96 -4.77 -6.73 0.18
C MET A 96 -4.94 -8.22 0.41
N SER A 97 -3.88 -8.99 0.23
CA SER A 97 -3.86 -10.41 0.54
C SER A 97 -4.17 -10.66 2.04
N GLY A 98 -3.75 -9.75 2.93
CA GLY A 98 -4.08 -9.78 4.35
C GLY A 98 -5.52 -9.41 4.62
N ALA A 99 -5.95 -8.25 4.11
CA ALA A 99 -7.28 -7.68 4.30
C ALA A 99 -8.39 -8.66 3.88
N VAL A 100 -8.38 -9.13 2.63
CA VAL A 100 -9.41 -10.04 2.10
C VAL A 100 -9.55 -11.31 2.95
N ARG A 101 -8.44 -11.83 3.47
CA ARG A 101 -8.45 -13.02 4.33
C ARG A 101 -8.92 -12.72 5.75
N ALA A 102 -8.70 -11.51 6.23
CA ALA A 102 -9.13 -11.07 7.55
C ALA A 102 -10.65 -10.89 7.60
N ASN A 103 -11.28 -10.36 6.54
CA ASN A 103 -12.72 -10.04 6.50
C ASN A 103 -13.60 -11.20 6.99
N VAL A 104 -13.50 -12.38 6.36
CA VAL A 104 -14.32 -13.56 6.73
C VAL A 104 -14.01 -14.10 8.13
N ARG A 105 -12.75 -14.00 8.56
CA ARG A 105 -12.30 -14.45 9.88
C ARG A 105 -12.78 -13.52 10.98
N THR A 106 -12.83 -12.22 10.70
CA THR A 106 -13.38 -11.21 11.59
C THR A 106 -14.88 -11.45 11.77
N ALA A 107 -15.61 -11.72 10.68
CA ALA A 107 -17.03 -12.07 10.74
C ALA A 107 -17.27 -13.35 11.56
N GLU A 108 -16.46 -14.39 11.38
CA GLU A 108 -16.58 -15.63 12.18
C GLU A 108 -16.28 -15.37 13.65
N ALA A 109 -15.24 -14.60 13.96
CA ALA A 109 -14.90 -14.25 15.33
C ALA A 109 -16.01 -13.43 16.01
N ALA A 110 -16.70 -12.56 15.27
CA ALA A 110 -17.79 -11.73 15.78
C ALA A 110 -18.99 -12.56 16.26
N ARG A 111 -19.18 -13.80 15.76
CA ARG A 111 -20.20 -14.72 16.26
C ARG A 111 -19.97 -15.19 17.70
N THR A 112 -18.75 -15.03 18.21
CA THR A 112 -18.35 -15.54 19.54
C THR A 112 -17.83 -14.45 20.47
N SER A 113 -17.01 -13.52 19.97
CA SER A 113 -16.38 -12.50 20.79
C SER A 113 -16.08 -11.21 20.00
N PRO A 114 -16.68 -10.08 20.40
CA PRO A 114 -16.35 -8.77 19.84
C PRO A 114 -14.87 -8.38 20.04
N GLY A 115 -14.28 -8.76 21.19
CA GLY A 115 -12.86 -8.50 21.44
C GLY A 115 -11.95 -9.28 20.48
N LYS A 116 -12.29 -10.55 20.20
CA LYS A 116 -11.55 -11.36 19.23
C LYS A 116 -11.69 -10.82 17.81
N SER A 117 -12.89 -10.40 17.40
CA SER A 117 -13.10 -9.83 16.06
C SER A 117 -12.30 -8.54 15.87
N LEU A 118 -12.27 -7.65 16.88
CA LEU A 118 -11.47 -6.43 16.85
C LEU A 118 -9.97 -6.74 16.70
N VAL A 119 -9.43 -7.68 17.48
CA VAL A 119 -8.01 -8.06 17.37
C VAL A 119 -7.68 -8.61 15.98
N LEU A 120 -8.60 -9.38 15.39
CA LEU A 120 -8.41 -9.97 14.07
C LEU A 120 -8.45 -8.91 12.97
N ALA A 121 -9.41 -7.99 13.02
CA ALA A 121 -9.48 -6.83 12.13
C ALA A 121 -8.22 -5.95 12.24
N PHE A 122 -7.80 -5.62 13.47
CA PHE A 122 -6.61 -4.80 13.72
C PHE A 122 -5.34 -5.46 13.18
N ARG A 123 -5.15 -6.77 13.42
CA ARG A 123 -4.00 -7.51 12.87
C ARG A 123 -4.06 -7.66 11.36
N GLY A 124 -5.26 -7.76 10.78
CA GLY A 124 -5.47 -7.69 9.34
C GLY A 124 -4.97 -6.37 8.75
N GLY A 125 -5.34 -5.24 9.36
CA GLY A 125 -4.85 -3.91 8.98
C GLY A 125 -3.35 -3.71 9.21
N ALA A 126 -2.81 -4.29 10.28
CA ALA A 126 -1.37 -4.22 10.58
C ALA A 126 -0.50 -4.84 9.48
N ILE A 127 -0.99 -5.86 8.76
CA ILE A 127 -0.30 -6.42 7.60
C ILE A 127 -0.09 -5.35 6.52
N MET A 128 -1.11 -4.56 6.18
CA MET A 128 -0.99 -3.46 5.23
C MET A 128 -0.03 -2.40 5.74
N GLY A 129 -0.25 -1.89 6.96
CA GLY A 129 0.55 -0.80 7.53
C GLY A 129 2.04 -1.14 7.64
N LEU A 130 2.37 -2.31 8.16
CA LEU A 130 3.77 -2.75 8.29
C LEU A 130 4.41 -3.02 6.92
N SER A 131 3.65 -3.52 5.94
CA SER A 131 4.16 -3.72 4.57
C SER A 131 4.55 -2.38 3.94
N ILE A 132 3.69 -1.36 4.07
CA ILE A 132 3.95 -0.01 3.56
C ILE A 132 5.25 0.55 4.15
N VAL A 133 5.36 0.60 5.48
CA VAL A 133 6.55 1.15 6.15
C VAL A 133 7.81 0.39 5.76
N SER A 134 7.76 -0.95 5.76
CA SER A 134 8.91 -1.81 5.44
C SER A 134 9.41 -1.57 4.02
N LEU A 135 8.49 -1.52 3.05
CA LEU A 135 8.79 -1.38 1.64
C LEU A 135 9.28 0.02 1.28
N ILE A 136 8.77 1.07 1.94
CA ILE A 136 9.29 2.44 1.78
C ILE A 136 10.75 2.52 2.26
N LEU A 137 11.02 2.01 3.47
CA LEU A 137 12.37 2.04 4.04
C LEU A 137 13.38 1.29 3.17
N ILE A 138 13.01 0.09 2.68
CA ILE A 138 13.84 -0.69 1.77
C ILE A 138 14.04 0.08 0.45
N GLY A 139 12.97 0.61 -0.15
CA GLY A 139 13.01 1.29 -1.45
C GLY A 139 13.90 2.52 -1.42
N ILE A 140 13.61 3.48 -0.54
CA ILE A 140 14.34 4.75 -0.44
C ILE A 140 15.80 4.49 -0.04
N SER A 141 16.05 3.60 0.92
CA SER A 141 17.42 3.33 1.36
C SER A 141 18.24 2.58 0.30
N SER A 142 17.61 1.71 -0.50
CA SER A 142 18.29 1.05 -1.63
C SER A 142 18.65 2.06 -2.72
N LEU A 143 17.75 2.99 -3.05
CA LEU A 143 18.02 4.08 -3.99
C LEU A 143 19.10 5.02 -3.48
N TYR A 144 19.08 5.34 -2.18
CA TYR A 144 20.11 6.14 -1.51
C TYR A 144 21.50 5.54 -1.74
N LEU A 145 21.65 4.22 -1.57
CA LEU A 145 22.91 3.51 -1.81
C LEU A 145 23.28 3.48 -3.30
N MET A 146 22.30 3.18 -4.15
CA MET A 146 22.50 3.05 -5.60
C MET A 146 22.95 4.36 -6.24
N PHE A 147 22.37 5.49 -5.83
CA PHE A 147 22.72 6.82 -6.33
C PHE A 147 23.92 7.45 -5.60
N ARG A 148 24.55 6.69 -4.68
CA ARG A 148 25.71 7.12 -3.89
C ARG A 148 25.45 8.43 -3.14
N VAL A 149 24.25 8.56 -2.60
CA VAL A 149 23.83 9.72 -1.81
C VAL A 149 24.70 9.80 -0.56
N GLY A 150 25.23 10.98 -0.25
CA GLY A 150 26.12 11.16 0.90
C GLY A 150 26.80 12.51 0.94
N PRO A 151 27.67 12.76 1.94
CA PRO A 151 28.38 14.04 2.10
C PRO A 151 29.24 14.42 0.89
N THR A 152 29.73 13.43 0.14
CA THR A 152 30.54 13.62 -1.07
C THR A 152 29.70 13.92 -2.31
N ASN A 153 28.39 13.70 -2.25
CA ASN A 153 27.44 13.94 -3.35
C ASN A 153 26.06 14.33 -2.76
N PRO A 154 25.96 15.50 -2.10
CA PRO A 154 24.76 15.90 -1.37
C PRO A 154 23.55 16.15 -2.30
N GLU A 155 23.80 16.67 -3.50
CA GLU A 155 22.75 16.94 -4.50
C GLU A 155 22.00 15.68 -4.95
N ALA A 156 22.60 14.49 -4.81
CA ALA A 156 21.96 13.22 -5.16
C ALA A 156 20.74 12.89 -4.29
N VAL A 157 20.54 13.56 -3.14
CA VAL A 157 19.30 13.43 -2.35
C VAL A 157 18.07 13.82 -3.20
N HIS A 158 18.19 14.83 -4.07
CA HIS A 158 17.10 15.26 -4.96
C HIS A 158 16.69 14.17 -5.97
N LEU A 159 17.57 13.23 -6.30
CA LEU A 159 17.26 12.13 -7.21
C LEU A 159 16.25 11.14 -6.62
N LEU A 160 16.12 11.11 -5.28
CA LEU A 160 15.14 10.26 -4.59
C LEU A 160 13.69 10.70 -4.85
N VAL A 161 13.46 11.93 -5.34
CA VAL A 161 12.13 12.42 -5.73
C VAL A 161 11.50 11.53 -6.81
N GLY A 162 12.30 10.86 -7.64
CA GLY A 162 11.80 9.88 -8.59
C GLY A 162 10.95 8.79 -7.92
N PHE A 163 11.38 8.29 -6.76
CA PHE A 163 10.64 7.27 -6.00
C PHE A 163 9.25 7.74 -5.57
N GLY A 164 9.21 8.94 -5.00
CA GLY A 164 7.97 9.60 -4.60
C GLY A 164 7.02 9.77 -5.77
N PHE A 165 7.51 10.37 -6.86
CA PHE A 165 6.73 10.59 -8.08
C PHE A 165 6.12 9.30 -8.66
N GLY A 166 6.87 8.20 -8.66
CA GLY A 166 6.38 6.90 -9.08
C GLY A 166 5.29 6.35 -8.16
N ALA A 167 5.49 6.47 -6.85
CA ALA A 167 4.50 6.11 -5.86
C ALA A 167 3.21 6.92 -6.05
N SER A 168 3.29 8.25 -6.22
CA SER A 168 2.13 9.16 -6.41
C SER A 168 1.30 8.77 -7.61
N LEU A 169 1.96 8.49 -8.74
CA LEU A 169 1.22 8.15 -9.95
C LEU A 169 0.49 6.82 -9.80
N SER A 170 1.14 5.80 -9.21
CA SER A 170 0.47 4.52 -8.93
C SER A 170 -0.69 4.68 -7.94
N ALA A 171 -0.51 5.51 -6.90
CA ALA A 171 -1.53 5.79 -5.89
C ALA A 171 -2.73 6.52 -6.47
N LEU A 172 -2.52 7.50 -7.35
CA LEU A 172 -3.58 8.20 -8.07
C LEU A 172 -4.49 7.22 -8.81
N PHE A 173 -3.91 6.27 -9.56
CA PHE A 173 -4.70 5.28 -10.27
C PHE A 173 -5.44 4.32 -9.32
N ALA A 174 -4.79 3.86 -8.25
CA ALA A 174 -5.42 2.97 -7.28
C ALA A 174 -6.58 3.65 -6.52
N GLN A 175 -6.42 4.91 -6.13
CA GLN A 175 -7.45 5.68 -5.43
C GLN A 175 -8.63 6.00 -6.34
N VAL A 176 -8.37 6.47 -7.56
CA VAL A 176 -9.43 6.85 -8.50
C VAL A 176 -10.12 5.59 -9.05
N GLY A 177 -9.34 4.59 -9.48
CA GLY A 177 -9.86 3.34 -9.99
C GLY A 177 -10.68 2.60 -8.95
N GLY A 178 -10.08 2.31 -7.80
CA GLY A 178 -10.76 1.66 -6.68
C GLY A 178 -11.93 2.48 -6.14
N GLY A 179 -11.77 3.79 -6.01
CA GLY A 179 -12.78 4.73 -5.53
C GLY A 179 -14.03 4.82 -6.41
N ILE A 180 -13.85 4.86 -7.73
CA ILE A 180 -14.97 4.80 -8.69
C ILE A 180 -15.68 3.46 -8.57
N TYR A 181 -14.92 2.35 -8.48
CA TYR A 181 -15.50 1.01 -8.39
C TYR A 181 -16.33 0.83 -7.11
N THR A 182 -15.78 1.15 -5.93
CA THR A 182 -16.50 1.05 -4.64
C THR A 182 -17.73 1.93 -4.64
N LYS A 183 -17.61 3.23 -4.97
CA LYS A 183 -18.74 4.14 -4.85
C LYS A 183 -19.85 3.92 -5.87
N ALA A 184 -19.52 3.43 -7.06
CA ALA A 184 -20.56 3.01 -8.01
C ALA A 184 -21.34 1.80 -7.50
N ALA A 185 -20.66 0.83 -6.85
CA ALA A 185 -21.29 -0.37 -6.33
C ALA A 185 -22.10 -0.08 -5.05
N ASP A 186 -21.51 0.60 -4.08
CA ASP A 186 -22.09 1.06 -2.80
C ASP A 186 -23.40 1.82 -3.04
N ILE A 187 -23.35 2.92 -3.82
CA ILE A 187 -24.54 3.74 -4.11
C ILE A 187 -25.62 2.92 -4.83
N GLY A 188 -25.24 2.06 -5.78
CA GLY A 188 -26.19 1.21 -6.50
C GLY A 188 -26.85 0.16 -5.62
N ALA A 189 -26.07 -0.48 -4.74
CA ALA A 189 -26.56 -1.48 -3.79
C ALA A 189 -27.52 -0.85 -2.78
N ASP A 190 -27.12 0.27 -2.18
CA ASP A 190 -27.85 0.90 -1.10
C ASP A 190 -29.15 1.57 -1.55
N LEU A 191 -29.13 2.32 -2.67
CA LEU A 191 -30.33 3.00 -3.14
C LEU A 191 -31.40 1.99 -3.55
N VAL A 192 -31.06 1.01 -4.39
CA VAL A 192 -32.04 0.03 -4.87
C VAL A 192 -32.45 -0.91 -3.73
N GLY A 193 -31.51 -1.35 -2.90
CA GLY A 193 -31.78 -2.26 -1.80
C GLY A 193 -32.62 -1.63 -0.69
N LYS A 194 -32.10 -0.57 -0.07
CA LYS A 194 -32.69 0.01 1.15
C LYS A 194 -33.86 0.93 0.85
N VAL A 195 -33.78 1.73 -0.21
CA VAL A 195 -34.77 2.79 -0.50
C VAL A 195 -35.90 2.29 -1.40
N GLU A 196 -35.58 1.56 -2.47
CA GLU A 196 -36.62 1.11 -3.42
C GLU A 196 -37.23 -0.23 -3.02
N ALA A 197 -36.39 -1.25 -2.82
CA ALA A 197 -36.82 -2.62 -2.54
C ALA A 197 -37.10 -2.90 -1.06
N HIS A 198 -36.72 -2.00 -0.16
CA HIS A 198 -36.90 -2.11 1.29
C HIS A 198 -36.34 -3.42 1.88
N ILE A 199 -35.21 -3.88 1.34
CA ILE A 199 -34.45 -5.01 1.88
C ILE A 199 -33.28 -4.50 2.75
N PRO A 200 -32.79 -5.30 3.70
CA PRO A 200 -31.62 -4.94 4.50
C PRO A 200 -30.39 -4.60 3.66
N GLU A 201 -29.47 -3.82 4.24
CA GLU A 201 -28.12 -3.62 3.73
C GLU A 201 -27.37 -4.96 3.65
N ASP A 202 -26.50 -5.11 2.65
CA ASP A 202 -25.78 -6.36 2.34
C ASP A 202 -26.66 -7.60 2.13
N ASP A 203 -27.95 -7.43 1.80
CA ASP A 203 -28.84 -8.56 1.61
C ASP A 203 -28.42 -9.41 0.39
N PRO A 204 -28.29 -10.75 0.54
CA PRO A 204 -27.80 -11.62 -0.52
C PRO A 204 -28.70 -11.70 -1.77
N ARG A 205 -29.92 -11.15 -1.72
CA ARG A 205 -30.82 -11.01 -2.88
C ARG A 205 -30.40 -9.87 -3.80
N ASN A 206 -29.62 -8.91 -3.29
CA ASN A 206 -29.15 -7.76 -4.06
C ASN A 206 -27.89 -8.15 -4.87
N PRO A 207 -27.93 -8.10 -6.21
CA PRO A 207 -26.81 -8.52 -7.04
C PRO A 207 -25.58 -7.59 -6.93
N ALA A 208 -25.74 -6.38 -6.41
CA ALA A 208 -24.65 -5.40 -6.29
C ALA A 208 -23.74 -5.65 -5.07
N VAL A 209 -24.17 -6.43 -4.08
CA VAL A 209 -23.46 -6.59 -2.79
C VAL A 209 -22.07 -7.20 -2.96
N ILE A 210 -21.88 -8.16 -3.87
CA ILE A 210 -20.53 -8.68 -4.12
C ILE A 210 -19.61 -7.61 -4.72
N ALA A 211 -20.12 -6.76 -5.60
CA ALA A 211 -19.33 -5.67 -6.17
C ALA A 211 -19.00 -4.63 -5.10
N ASP A 212 -19.92 -4.34 -4.19
CA ASP A 212 -19.71 -3.42 -3.08
C ASP A 212 -18.59 -3.92 -2.14
N LEU A 213 -18.70 -5.17 -1.67
CA LEU A 213 -17.69 -5.79 -0.81
C LEU A 213 -16.33 -5.95 -1.51
N VAL A 214 -16.30 -6.17 -2.83
CA VAL A 214 -15.06 -6.10 -3.62
C VAL A 214 -14.52 -4.67 -3.63
N GLY A 215 -15.41 -3.69 -3.78
CA GLY A 215 -15.17 -2.26 -3.71
C GLY A 215 -14.46 -1.83 -2.44
N ASP A 216 -14.95 -2.21 -1.27
CA ASP A 216 -14.30 -1.90 0.02
C ASP A 216 -12.84 -2.35 0.06
N ASN A 217 -12.56 -3.47 -0.57
CA ASN A 217 -11.22 -4.00 -0.66
C ASN A 217 -10.37 -3.17 -1.65
N VAL A 218 -10.84 -2.94 -2.87
CA VAL A 218 -10.03 -2.29 -3.91
C VAL A 218 -9.95 -0.76 -3.78
N GLY A 219 -10.96 -0.11 -3.24
CA GLY A 219 -10.98 1.33 -2.98
C GLY A 219 -10.45 1.64 -1.58
N ASP A 220 -11.18 1.20 -0.56
CA ASP A 220 -10.94 1.63 0.81
C ASP A 220 -9.71 0.99 1.45
N CYS A 221 -9.29 -0.20 0.99
CA CYS A 221 -8.04 -0.82 1.45
C CYS A 221 -6.87 -0.59 0.49
N ALA A 222 -6.96 -0.99 -0.77
CA ALA A 222 -5.86 -0.83 -1.73
C ALA A 222 -5.59 0.66 -2.05
N GLY A 223 -6.62 1.43 -2.39
CA GLY A 223 -6.50 2.86 -2.68
C GLY A 223 -5.92 3.64 -1.49
N ARG A 224 -6.44 3.43 -0.28
CA ARG A 224 -5.89 4.06 0.94
C ARG A 224 -4.49 3.55 1.30
N GLY A 225 -4.19 2.28 1.07
CA GLY A 225 -2.84 1.74 1.25
C GLY A 225 -1.83 2.42 0.33
N ALA A 226 -2.21 2.65 -0.92
CA ALA A 226 -1.39 3.37 -1.91
C ALA A 226 -1.20 4.84 -1.53
N ASP A 227 -2.27 5.51 -1.09
CA ASP A 227 -2.26 6.88 -0.55
C ASP A 227 -1.25 7.05 0.58
N LEU A 228 -1.36 6.19 1.59
CA LEU A 228 -0.46 6.20 2.74
C LEU A 228 0.98 5.86 2.34
N PHE A 229 1.17 5.00 1.35
CA PHE A 229 2.50 4.67 0.84
C PHE A 229 3.16 5.88 0.22
N GLU A 230 2.49 6.54 -0.72
CA GLU A 230 3.00 7.72 -1.37
C GLU A 230 3.24 8.85 -0.37
N SER A 231 2.23 9.25 0.40
CA SER A 231 2.36 10.38 1.31
C SER A 231 3.49 10.16 2.32
N SER A 232 3.72 8.91 2.74
CA SER A 232 4.86 8.57 3.59
C SER A 232 6.20 8.65 2.86
N ALA A 233 6.27 8.21 1.61
CA ALA A 233 7.47 8.27 0.78
C ALA A 233 7.87 9.72 0.47
N ASP A 234 6.90 10.53 0.05
CA ASP A 234 7.09 11.95 -0.31
C ASP A 234 7.49 12.79 0.89
N ASN A 235 6.80 12.63 2.01
CA ASN A 235 7.19 13.31 3.24
C ASN A 235 8.62 12.95 3.67
N LEU A 236 9.00 11.67 3.54
CA LEU A 236 10.32 11.21 3.91
C LEU A 236 11.39 11.81 2.99
N VAL A 237 11.23 11.74 1.67
CA VAL A 237 12.16 12.33 0.70
C VAL A 237 12.23 13.85 0.85
N CYS A 238 11.09 14.53 0.99
CA CYS A 238 11.03 15.98 1.19
C CYS A 238 11.78 16.41 2.45
N THR A 239 11.59 15.68 3.56
CA THR A 239 12.29 15.99 4.81
C THR A 239 13.80 15.70 4.69
N MET A 240 14.21 14.68 3.94
CA MET A 240 15.64 14.43 3.65
C MET A 240 16.26 15.58 2.85
N ILE A 241 15.55 16.10 1.84
CA ILE A 241 15.97 17.26 1.05
C ILE A 241 16.08 18.50 1.95
N LEU A 242 15.07 18.77 2.78
CA LEU A 242 15.10 19.86 3.75
C LEU A 242 16.31 19.72 4.70
N GLY A 243 16.66 18.49 5.07
CA GLY A 243 17.85 18.17 5.87
C GLY A 243 19.15 18.71 5.28
N LEU A 244 19.27 18.88 3.95
CA LEU A 244 20.45 19.47 3.31
C LEU A 244 20.73 20.90 3.82
N ALA A 245 19.68 21.69 4.06
CA ALA A 245 19.81 23.06 4.57
C ALA A 245 20.40 23.10 6.00
N PHE A 246 20.30 22.00 6.73
CA PHE A 246 20.77 21.89 8.12
C PHE A 246 22.09 21.11 8.26
N VAL A 247 22.70 20.68 7.16
CA VAL A 247 23.98 19.95 7.17
C VAL A 247 25.11 20.78 7.81
N GLY A 248 25.10 22.12 7.64
CA GLY A 248 26.09 22.99 8.28
C GLY A 248 26.03 23.00 9.81
N ILE A 249 24.89 22.63 10.42
CA ILE A 249 24.67 22.66 11.87
C ILE A 249 24.77 21.25 12.46
N TYR A 250 24.07 20.28 11.87
CA TYR A 250 23.96 18.92 12.43
C TYR A 250 24.72 17.86 11.61
N GLY A 251 25.47 18.27 10.59
CA GLY A 251 26.15 17.36 9.67
C GLY A 251 25.17 16.52 8.86
N TRP A 252 25.67 15.41 8.31
CA TRP A 252 24.86 14.51 7.47
C TRP A 252 23.73 13.80 8.22
N TYR A 253 23.74 13.85 9.55
CA TYR A 253 22.64 13.35 10.38
C TYR A 253 21.33 14.08 10.09
N ALA A 254 21.37 15.36 9.70
CA ALA A 254 20.17 16.11 9.32
C ALA A 254 19.42 15.45 8.14
N VAL A 255 20.15 14.92 7.16
CA VAL A 255 19.57 14.25 5.98
C VAL A 255 19.08 12.85 6.33
N LEU A 256 19.79 12.12 7.21
CA LEU A 256 19.41 10.75 7.58
C LEU A 256 18.33 10.69 8.68
N PHE A 257 18.14 11.75 9.45
CA PHE A 257 17.22 11.78 10.58
C PHE A 257 15.79 11.29 10.25
N PRO A 258 15.16 11.69 9.12
CA PRO A 258 13.82 11.20 8.78
C PRO A 258 13.75 9.69 8.55
N LEU A 259 14.78 9.10 7.94
CA LEU A 259 14.89 7.66 7.77
C LEU A 259 15.02 6.96 9.13
N LEU A 260 15.86 7.49 10.02
CA LEU A 260 16.11 6.92 11.33
C LEU A 260 14.88 6.94 12.24
N VAL A 261 14.12 8.05 12.24
CA VAL A 261 12.88 8.14 13.03
C VAL A 261 11.82 7.16 12.54
N ARG A 262 11.84 6.84 11.25
CA ARG A 262 10.88 5.91 10.63
C ARG A 262 11.28 4.43 10.77
N SER A 263 12.56 4.15 11.06
CA SER A 263 13.15 2.80 11.19
C SER A 263 12.73 2.09 12.47
#